data_AF-A0A1N7FJU4-F1
#
_entry.id   AF-A0A1N7FJU4-F1
#
_cell.length_a   1.000
_cell.length_b   1.000
_cell.length_c   1.000
_cell.angle_alpha   90.00
_cell.angle_beta   90.00
_cell.angle_gamma   90.00
#
_symmetry.space_group_name_H-M   'P 1'
#
loop_
_entity.id
_entity.type
_entity.pdbx_description
1 polymer ?
#
loop_
_entity_poly.entity_id
_entity_poly.type
_entity_poly.pdbx_seq_one_letter_code
_entity_poly.pdbx_strand_id
1 'polypeptide(L)'
;MAQNPRTSETDTTPNADRNSGLSRRSYVRSLAAVATAATTLGATGTTAAEDDSEESSATGKGDFEVIEAAGQTITIGDGETWENKLIDMTTGQDIVITAHSSDWTIRNIGFKGENTSGTGSATFGISDTGGGTCTVENVYLGDGSSTGNGNPNGHGQTAFWVAPDHSGHIDFTNVNIQGFADNAIYGSAPGNKGGGTIHIDSCFAANCYVSHFRLATAGSKVTNSSVYVDNEGYAGRGIWAWSPGTIEVEGCQIEMNGNHTAIDAGANGQGTNVVLRDTDYDEQAGIAEHAGSTVELEGDTGTAPEAVIPSGTPTSAEEAAAGDN
;
A
#
# COMPACT_ATOMS: atom_id res chain seq x y z
N MET A 1 -9.26 -28.24 -22.19
CA MET A 1 -8.62 -27.14 -21.46
C MET A 1 -9.25 -25.86 -22.00
N ALA A 2 -10.10 -25.23 -21.20
CA ALA A 2 -10.66 -23.93 -21.56
C ALA A 2 -9.49 -22.94 -21.65
N GLN A 3 -9.47 -22.12 -22.69
CA GLN A 3 -8.51 -21.01 -22.77
C GLN A 3 -9.02 -19.93 -21.82
N ASN A 4 -8.31 -19.69 -20.72
CA ASN A 4 -8.65 -18.62 -19.79
C ASN A 4 -8.69 -17.27 -20.56
N PRO A 5 -9.60 -16.36 -20.22
CA PRO A 5 -9.74 -15.10 -20.94
C PRO A 5 -8.47 -14.27 -20.82
N ARG A 6 -7.84 -14.03 -21.97
CA ARG A 6 -6.65 -13.20 -22.14
C ARG A 6 -6.93 -12.15 -23.20
N THR A 7 -6.55 -10.91 -22.92
CA THR A 7 -6.58 -9.84 -23.90
C THR A 7 -5.15 -9.43 -24.23
N SER A 8 -4.82 -9.43 -25.52
CA SER A 8 -3.57 -8.90 -26.05
C SER A 8 -3.90 -7.77 -27.00
N GLU A 9 -3.38 -6.56 -26.77
CA GLU A 9 -3.56 -5.48 -27.73
C GLU A 9 -2.58 -5.60 -28.90
N THR A 10 -3.12 -5.82 -30.10
CA THR A 10 -2.52 -5.37 -31.36
C THR A 10 -3.42 -4.30 -31.98
N ASP A 11 -3.41 -3.09 -31.43
CA ASP A 11 -3.40 -1.82 -32.18
C ASP A 11 -3.59 -0.63 -31.24
N THR A 12 -2.78 0.41 -31.48
CA THR A 12 -2.50 1.53 -30.59
C THR A 12 -3.65 2.50 -30.40
N THR A 13 -3.96 2.84 -29.15
CA THR A 13 -4.47 4.19 -28.79
C THR A 13 -3.59 4.77 -27.66
N PRO A 14 -2.87 5.88 -27.86
CA PRO A 14 -1.95 6.40 -26.86
C PRO A 14 -2.71 7.14 -25.75
N ASN A 15 -2.78 6.55 -24.54
CA ASN A 15 -3.03 7.29 -23.31
C ASN A 15 -1.67 7.75 -22.72
N ALA A 16 -1.04 8.72 -23.38
CA ALA A 16 0.04 9.48 -22.76
C ALA A 16 -0.57 10.52 -21.79
N ASP A 17 0.16 10.82 -20.71
CA ASP A 17 -0.05 11.94 -19.76
C ASP A 17 -1.03 11.78 -18.58
N ARG A 18 -0.87 10.73 -17.75
CA ARG A 18 -1.51 10.69 -16.40
C ARG A 18 -0.56 10.55 -15.20
N ASN A 19 0.75 10.37 -15.39
CA ASN A 19 1.71 10.09 -14.31
C ASN A 19 2.59 11.29 -13.88
N SER A 20 2.34 12.50 -14.36
CA SER A 20 3.13 13.69 -13.99
C SER A 20 2.77 14.30 -12.62
N GLY A 21 1.72 13.79 -11.96
CA GLY A 21 1.16 14.36 -10.73
C GLY A 21 1.84 13.95 -9.42
N LEU A 22 2.56 12.83 -9.37
CA LEU A 22 3.23 12.32 -8.17
C LEU A 22 4.74 12.51 -8.28
N SER A 23 5.20 13.74 -8.08
CA SER A 23 6.62 14.05 -7.88
C SER A 23 6.89 14.30 -6.40
N ARG A 24 8.15 14.18 -5.94
CA ARG A 24 8.57 14.65 -4.61
C ARG A 24 8.02 16.06 -4.28
N ARG A 25 7.78 16.90 -5.29
CA ARG A 25 7.25 18.27 -5.13
C ARG A 25 5.75 18.32 -4.81
N SER A 26 4.98 17.30 -5.15
CA SER A 26 3.56 17.16 -4.76
C SER A 26 3.44 16.77 -3.28
N TYR A 27 4.39 15.96 -2.79
CA TYR A 27 4.53 15.62 -1.37
C TYR A 27 5.08 16.78 -0.52
N VAL A 28 5.96 17.62 -1.09
CA VAL A 28 6.56 18.76 -0.38
C VAL A 28 5.62 19.96 -0.25
N ARG A 29 4.51 20.03 -0.99
CA ARG A 29 3.53 21.14 -0.81
C ARG A 29 2.80 21.09 0.54
N SER A 30 2.78 19.95 1.24
CA SER A 30 2.29 19.80 2.61
C SER A 30 3.38 19.95 3.69
N LEU A 31 4.67 20.00 3.31
CA LEU A 31 5.81 20.09 4.25
C LEU A 31 6.22 21.52 4.63
N ALA A 32 5.47 22.54 4.21
CA ALA A 32 5.81 23.94 4.43
C ALA A 32 5.00 24.60 5.56
N ALA A 33 4.79 23.93 6.70
CA ALA A 33 4.49 24.55 8.01
C ALA A 33 4.30 23.51 9.13
N VAL A 34 5.33 22.76 9.52
CA VAL A 34 5.33 22.11 10.84
C VAL A 34 6.71 22.30 11.46
N ALA A 35 6.75 23.13 12.51
CA ALA A 35 7.91 23.26 13.37
C ALA A 35 8.13 21.92 14.08
N THR A 36 9.30 21.35 13.88
CA THR A 36 9.74 20.08 14.47
C THR A 36 9.74 20.20 16.00
N ALA A 37 8.74 19.63 16.67
CA ALA A 37 8.82 19.34 18.09
C ALA A 37 9.55 18.00 18.25
N ALA A 38 10.88 18.07 18.39
CA ALA A 38 11.69 16.91 18.74
C ALA A 38 11.49 16.60 20.24
N THR A 39 10.60 15.68 20.57
CA THR A 39 10.52 15.09 21.92
C THR A 39 11.64 14.06 22.07
N THR A 40 12.82 14.57 22.44
CA THR A 40 13.92 13.73 22.96
C THR A 40 13.75 13.56 24.47
N LEU A 41 13.16 12.45 24.89
CA LEU A 41 13.22 11.93 26.26
C LEU A 41 14.15 10.70 26.23
N GLY A 42 15.25 10.57 26.97
CA GLY A 42 15.94 11.45 27.89
C GLY A 42 17.08 10.66 28.56
N ALA A 43 18.16 11.34 28.95
CA ALA A 43 19.01 10.91 30.05
C ALA A 43 19.64 12.14 30.74
N THR A 44 19.37 12.24 32.04
CA THR A 44 19.99 13.10 33.08
C THR A 44 19.58 14.58 33.20
N GLY A 45 19.05 14.93 34.37
CA GLY A 45 19.11 16.31 34.91
C GLY A 45 17.86 16.81 35.61
N THR A 46 17.84 16.68 36.94
CA THR A 46 16.79 17.13 37.88
C THR A 46 16.59 18.65 37.90
N THR A 47 15.37 19.16 37.69
CA THR A 47 14.80 20.34 38.38
C THR A 47 13.28 20.35 38.24
N ALA A 48 12.60 20.52 39.37
CA ALA A 48 11.14 20.55 39.50
C ALA A 48 10.51 21.76 38.81
N ALA A 49 9.43 21.52 38.07
CA ALA A 49 8.40 22.50 37.73
C ALA A 49 7.05 21.78 37.75
N GLU A 50 6.05 22.44 38.33
CA GLU A 50 4.67 21.99 38.50
C GLU A 50 4.07 21.64 37.14
N ASP A 51 3.61 20.39 37.00
CA ASP A 51 3.03 19.86 35.77
C ASP A 51 1.56 19.50 36.04
N ASP A 52 0.65 20.33 35.52
CA ASP A 52 -0.76 19.99 35.31
C ASP A 52 -0.78 18.83 34.31
N SER A 53 -0.63 17.62 34.85
CA SER A 53 -0.75 16.38 34.10
C SER A 53 -2.24 16.19 33.78
N GLU A 54 -2.63 16.56 32.56
CA GLU A 54 -3.73 15.86 31.92
C GLU A 54 -3.34 14.39 31.77
N GLU A 55 -3.82 13.61 32.72
CA GLU A 55 -3.83 12.16 32.71
C GLU A 55 -4.57 11.71 31.44
N SER A 56 -3.83 11.46 30.37
CA SER A 56 -4.33 10.73 29.20
C SER A 56 -4.81 9.37 29.69
N SER A 57 -6.12 9.25 29.83
CA SER A 57 -6.79 8.08 30.38
C SER A 57 -6.69 6.93 29.39
N ALA A 58 -5.60 6.16 29.49
CA ALA A 58 -5.48 4.84 28.91
C ALA A 58 -6.64 3.97 29.42
N THR A 59 -7.70 3.88 28.62
CA THR A 59 -8.91 3.11 28.93
C THR A 59 -9.07 1.98 27.92
N GLY A 60 -8.22 0.96 28.07
CA GLY A 60 -8.57 -0.45 27.89
C GLY A 60 -8.69 -1.03 26.47
N LYS A 61 -7.59 -1.63 25.98
CA LYS A 61 -7.42 -3.02 25.47
C LYS A 61 -6.17 -3.02 24.59
N GLY A 62 -5.04 -3.55 25.09
CA GLY A 62 -3.75 -3.59 24.39
C GLY A 62 -2.79 -2.49 24.86
N ASP A 63 -1.51 -2.82 25.07
CA ASP A 63 -0.45 -1.87 25.39
C ASP A 63 -0.04 -1.11 24.10
N PHE A 64 -0.94 -0.29 23.55
CA PHE A 64 -0.66 0.57 22.40
C PHE A 64 -0.89 2.04 22.71
N GLU A 65 -0.17 2.89 21.99
CA GLU A 65 -0.35 4.33 22.05
C GLU A 65 -1.46 4.76 21.09
N VAL A 66 -2.40 5.58 21.57
CA VAL A 66 -3.42 6.20 20.71
C VAL A 66 -2.91 7.55 20.23
N ILE A 67 -2.93 7.77 18.91
CA ILE A 67 -2.57 9.05 18.28
C ILE A 67 -3.80 9.58 17.57
N GLU A 68 -4.35 10.69 18.06
CA GLU A 68 -5.42 11.41 17.37
C GLU A 68 -4.86 12.10 16.12
N ALA A 69 -5.52 11.89 14.98
CA ALA A 69 -5.20 12.58 13.76
C ALA A 69 -5.64 14.04 13.84
N ALA A 70 -4.76 14.94 13.43
CA ALA A 70 -4.92 16.39 13.45
C ALA A 70 -4.30 17.08 12.21
N GLY A 71 -3.93 16.32 11.17
CA GLY A 71 -3.23 16.82 9.97
C GLY A 71 -1.71 16.79 10.09
N GLN A 72 -1.15 16.11 11.09
CA GLN A 72 0.28 16.05 11.35
C GLN A 72 1.03 15.10 10.40
N THR A 73 2.35 15.25 10.37
CA THR A 73 3.27 14.31 9.72
C THR A 73 4.14 13.64 10.78
N ILE A 74 4.24 12.31 10.72
CA ILE A 74 5.19 11.52 11.50
C ILE A 74 6.32 11.11 10.55
N THR A 75 7.57 11.28 10.99
CA THR A 75 8.75 10.85 10.23
C THR A 75 9.49 9.77 10.99
N ILE A 76 9.70 8.64 10.32
CA ILE A 76 10.42 7.47 10.81
C ILE A 76 11.84 7.54 10.24
N GLY A 77 12.81 7.47 11.14
CA GLY A 77 14.23 7.61 10.87
C GLY A 77 14.89 6.34 10.36
N ASP A 78 16.20 6.43 10.16
CA ASP A 78 17.06 5.30 9.80
C ASP A 78 17.18 4.32 10.98
N GLY A 79 16.97 3.02 10.73
CA GLY A 79 17.02 1.99 11.77
C GLY A 79 15.89 2.04 12.80
N GLU A 80 14.91 2.92 12.64
CA GLU A 80 13.85 3.14 13.63
C GLU A 80 12.75 2.08 13.52
N THR A 81 12.25 1.61 14.66
CA THR A 81 11.02 0.81 14.75
C THR A 81 9.89 1.69 15.27
N TRP A 82 8.83 1.84 14.47
CA TRP A 82 7.60 2.51 14.84
C TRP A 82 6.48 1.48 15.02
N GLU A 83 5.99 1.31 16.25
CA GLU A 83 5.15 0.18 16.59
C GLU A 83 4.06 0.42 17.64
N ASN A 84 3.06 -0.47 17.63
CA ASN A 84 1.96 -0.57 18.60
C ASN A 84 1.21 0.76 18.74
N LYS A 85 0.63 1.21 17.61
CA LYS A 85 -0.11 2.48 17.53
C LYS A 85 -1.53 2.25 17.04
N LEU A 86 -2.48 2.88 17.71
CA LEU A 86 -3.83 3.09 17.20
C LEU A 86 -3.94 4.55 16.73
N ILE A 87 -4.06 4.75 15.43
CA ILE A 87 -4.29 6.06 14.84
C ILE A 87 -5.79 6.30 14.77
N ASP A 88 -6.27 7.30 15.50
CA ASP A 88 -7.69 7.69 15.49
C ASP A 88 -7.93 8.82 14.47
N MET A 89 -8.48 8.46 13.31
CA MET A 89 -8.91 9.38 12.24
C MET A 89 -10.39 9.75 12.33
N THR A 90 -11.11 9.33 13.37
CA THR A 90 -12.54 9.66 13.55
C THR A 90 -12.78 11.14 13.85
N THR A 91 -11.70 11.90 14.13
CA THR A 91 -11.71 13.36 14.21
C THR A 91 -12.04 14.04 12.87
N GLY A 92 -11.97 13.31 11.75
CA GLY A 92 -12.12 13.83 10.39
C GLY A 92 -10.86 14.51 9.85
N GLN A 93 -9.75 14.42 10.58
CA GLN A 93 -8.44 14.85 10.15
C GLN A 93 -7.59 13.63 9.78
N ASP A 94 -6.59 13.82 8.91
CA ASP A 94 -5.70 12.73 8.51
C ASP A 94 -4.33 12.84 9.20
N ILE A 95 -3.50 11.83 8.96
CA ILE A 95 -2.08 11.83 9.29
C ILE A 95 -1.29 11.40 8.06
N VAL A 96 -0.06 11.91 7.94
CA VAL A 96 0.89 11.45 6.93
C VAL A 96 2.08 10.80 7.62
N ILE A 97 2.46 9.60 7.21
CA ILE A 97 3.64 8.91 7.70
C ILE A 97 4.71 8.88 6.61
N THR A 98 5.92 9.34 6.95
CA THR A 98 7.10 9.28 6.07
C THR A 98 8.14 8.33 6.62
N ALA A 99 8.70 7.47 5.77
CA ALA A 99 9.90 6.68 6.07
C ALA A 99 10.83 6.69 4.84
N HIS A 100 11.74 7.66 4.78
CA HIS A 100 12.66 7.88 3.66
C HIS A 100 14.12 7.78 4.12
N SER A 101 14.46 6.61 4.63
CA SER A 101 15.76 6.24 5.22
C SER A 101 16.03 4.77 4.87
N SER A 102 16.81 4.02 5.66
CA SER A 102 16.99 2.58 5.47
C SER A 102 16.73 1.84 6.79
N ASP A 103 16.57 0.52 6.70
CA ASP A 103 16.50 -0.39 7.84
C ASP A 103 15.42 -0.04 8.89
N TRP A 104 14.36 0.65 8.47
CA TRP A 104 13.23 1.00 9.34
C TRP A 104 12.17 -0.11 9.37
N THR A 105 11.42 -0.17 10.47
CA THR A 105 10.31 -1.10 10.67
C THR A 105 9.05 -0.33 11.09
N ILE A 106 7.94 -0.61 10.42
CA ILE A 106 6.59 -0.17 10.80
C ILE A 106 5.81 -1.43 11.15
N ARG A 107 5.32 -1.57 12.39
CA ARG A 107 4.54 -2.76 12.73
C ARG A 107 3.43 -2.52 13.75
N ASN A 108 2.39 -3.35 13.71
CA ASN A 108 1.29 -3.32 14.66
C ASN A 108 0.64 -1.92 14.71
N ILE A 109 0.16 -1.46 13.54
CA ILE A 109 -0.44 -0.13 13.39
C ILE A 109 -1.87 -0.28 12.91
N GLY A 110 -2.82 0.18 13.71
CA GLY A 110 -4.23 0.25 13.35
C GLY A 110 -4.67 1.66 13.00
N PHE A 111 -5.46 1.81 11.94
CA PHE A 111 -6.11 3.06 11.59
C PHE A 111 -7.62 2.93 11.75
N LYS A 112 -8.19 3.75 12.64
CA LYS A 112 -9.62 3.79 12.93
C LYS A 112 -10.24 5.02 12.28
N GLY A 113 -11.25 4.82 11.45
CA GLY A 113 -11.87 5.87 10.63
C GLY A 113 -11.26 5.97 9.22
N GLU A 114 -11.99 6.65 8.34
CA GLU A 114 -11.58 6.90 6.95
C GLU A 114 -10.55 8.04 6.86
N ASN A 115 -9.61 7.92 5.92
CA ASN A 115 -8.76 9.03 5.49
C ASN A 115 -9.60 10.00 4.64
N THR A 116 -9.94 11.19 5.13
CA THR A 116 -10.96 12.07 4.50
C THR A 116 -10.56 13.53 4.33
N SER A 117 -9.54 14.00 5.03
CA SER A 117 -9.18 15.43 5.02
C SER A 117 -8.52 15.86 3.70
N GLY A 118 -8.07 14.91 2.87
CA GLY A 118 -7.34 15.20 1.63
C GLY A 118 -5.91 15.70 1.91
N THR A 119 -5.40 15.49 3.13
CA THR A 119 -4.05 15.88 3.52
C THR A 119 -3.07 14.90 2.91
N GLY A 120 -2.59 15.22 1.71
CA GLY A 120 -1.65 14.39 0.96
C GLY A 120 -2.32 13.39 0.02
N SER A 121 -1.50 12.85 -0.91
CA SER A 121 -1.94 11.84 -1.88
C SER A 121 -1.76 10.41 -1.38
N ALA A 122 -1.07 10.21 -0.23
CA ALA A 122 -0.90 8.90 0.38
C ALA A 122 -0.81 8.97 1.90
N THR A 123 -1.35 7.96 2.61
CA THR A 123 -1.20 7.82 4.07
C THR A 123 0.27 7.57 4.44
N PHE A 124 0.93 6.69 3.69
CA PHE A 124 2.35 6.36 3.83
C PHE A 124 3.14 6.77 2.58
N GLY A 125 4.18 7.58 2.79
CA GLY A 125 5.24 7.83 1.81
C GLY A 125 6.53 7.15 2.26
N ILE A 126 6.94 6.10 1.57
CA ILE A 126 8.03 5.23 2.04
C ILE A 126 9.08 4.97 0.96
N SER A 127 10.31 4.68 1.38
CA SER A 127 11.37 4.14 0.54
C SER A 127 12.55 3.73 1.39
N ASP A 128 13.17 2.61 1.07
CA ASP A 128 14.58 2.39 1.40
C ASP A 128 15.49 3.13 0.41
N THR A 129 16.31 4.08 0.88
CA THR A 129 17.23 4.86 0.01
C THR A 129 18.72 4.57 0.22
N GLY A 130 19.07 3.71 1.18
CA GLY A 130 20.45 3.30 1.46
C GLY A 130 20.81 1.93 0.90
N GLY A 131 19.85 1.21 0.30
CA GLY A 131 20.03 -0.17 -0.18
C GLY A 131 19.86 -1.22 0.92
N GLY A 132 19.19 -0.89 2.03
CA GLY A 132 18.91 -1.77 3.15
C GLY A 132 17.62 -2.58 2.98
N THR A 133 17.06 -3.04 4.11
CA THR A 133 15.80 -3.78 4.14
C THR A 133 14.86 -3.19 5.17
N CYS A 134 13.69 -2.76 4.72
CA CYS A 134 12.65 -2.19 5.56
C CYS A 134 11.43 -3.10 5.63
N THR A 135 10.63 -2.97 6.68
CA THR A 135 9.46 -3.85 6.88
C THR A 135 8.21 -3.07 7.25
N VAL A 136 7.07 -3.53 6.73
CA VAL A 136 5.72 -3.13 7.12
C VAL A 136 4.94 -4.39 7.49
N GLU A 137 4.56 -4.51 8.76
CA GLU A 137 3.98 -5.74 9.31
C GLU A 137 2.71 -5.46 10.14
N ASN A 138 1.67 -6.28 10.04
CA ASN A 138 0.47 -6.20 10.90
C ASN A 138 -0.16 -4.80 10.91
N VAL A 139 -0.44 -4.26 9.72
CA VAL A 139 -1.05 -2.93 9.55
C VAL A 139 -2.48 -3.06 9.06
N TYR A 140 -3.41 -2.35 9.71
CA TYR A 140 -4.82 -2.26 9.30
C TYR A 140 -5.19 -0.86 8.84
N LEU A 141 -5.66 -0.77 7.60
CA LEU A 141 -6.22 0.40 6.92
C LEU A 141 -7.53 -0.01 6.21
N GLY A 142 -8.36 -0.82 6.88
CA GLY A 142 -9.59 -1.38 6.30
C GLY A 142 -10.79 -0.42 6.27
N ASP A 143 -10.71 0.69 7.02
CA ASP A 143 -11.78 1.70 7.02
C ASP A 143 -11.71 2.61 5.77
N GLY A 144 -10.57 2.62 5.06
CA GLY A 144 -10.41 3.22 3.74
C GLY A 144 -10.23 4.73 3.70
N SER A 145 -10.70 5.33 2.61
CA SER A 145 -10.52 6.76 2.32
C SER A 145 -11.75 7.39 1.70
N SER A 146 -11.81 8.72 1.70
CA SER A 146 -12.84 9.49 1.02
C SER A 146 -13.03 9.05 -0.42
N THR A 147 -14.30 8.94 -0.83
CA THR A 147 -14.65 8.41 -2.15
C THR A 147 -14.15 9.29 -3.30
N GLY A 148 -13.51 8.67 -4.29
CA GLY A 148 -13.35 9.23 -5.63
C GLY A 148 -11.91 9.55 -6.05
N ASN A 149 -11.56 9.13 -7.26
CA ASN A 149 -10.31 9.48 -7.95
C ASN A 149 -10.38 10.86 -8.65
N GLY A 150 -11.14 11.80 -8.06
CA GLY A 150 -11.52 13.09 -8.67
C GLY A 150 -10.70 14.28 -8.20
N ASN A 151 -9.64 14.06 -7.42
CA ASN A 151 -8.77 15.14 -6.95
C ASN A 151 -8.19 15.93 -8.14
N PRO A 152 -8.03 17.27 -8.06
CA PRO A 152 -7.41 18.08 -9.11
C PRO A 152 -6.08 17.55 -9.68
N ASN A 153 -5.34 16.72 -8.93
CA ASN A 153 -4.10 16.08 -9.38
C ASN A 153 -4.31 14.76 -10.17
N GLY A 154 -5.56 14.33 -10.36
CA GLY A 154 -5.95 13.13 -11.11
C GLY A 154 -5.72 11.80 -10.39
N HIS A 155 -5.46 11.84 -9.07
CA HIS A 155 -5.16 10.69 -8.21
C HIS A 155 -5.91 10.84 -6.88
N GLY A 156 -6.59 9.78 -6.44
CA GLY A 156 -7.23 9.69 -5.13
C GLY A 156 -6.21 9.47 -4.02
N GLN A 157 -6.67 9.23 -2.79
CA GLN A 157 -5.76 8.81 -1.73
C GLN A 157 -5.30 7.37 -1.94
N THR A 158 -3.99 7.16 -1.83
CA THR A 158 -3.32 5.86 -1.85
C THR A 158 -2.96 5.45 -0.42
N ALA A 159 -3.00 4.17 -0.05
CA ALA A 159 -2.54 3.77 1.29
C ALA A 159 -1.01 3.88 1.41
N PHE A 160 -0.27 3.16 0.56
CA PHE A 160 1.19 3.21 0.49
C PHE A 160 1.68 3.68 -0.86
N TRP A 161 2.52 4.71 -0.85
CA TRP A 161 3.29 5.14 -2.01
C TRP A 161 4.79 4.91 -1.77
N VAL A 162 5.39 4.08 -2.62
CA VAL A 162 6.84 3.85 -2.60
C VAL A 162 7.53 4.83 -3.53
N ALA A 163 8.45 5.63 -2.99
CA ALA A 163 9.08 6.71 -3.74
C ALA A 163 10.00 6.19 -4.86
N PRO A 164 10.12 6.90 -6.01
CA PRO A 164 10.91 6.45 -7.15
C PRO A 164 12.38 6.19 -6.87
N ASP A 165 12.96 6.82 -5.85
CA ASP A 165 14.36 6.64 -5.43
C ASP A 165 14.59 5.46 -4.49
N HIS A 166 13.55 4.67 -4.19
CA HIS A 166 13.71 3.42 -3.45
C HIS A 166 14.65 2.47 -4.21
N SER A 167 15.75 2.09 -3.56
CA SER A 167 16.81 1.25 -4.13
C SER A 167 17.12 -0.01 -3.32
N GLY A 168 16.57 -0.13 -2.10
CA GLY A 168 16.73 -1.31 -1.26
C GLY A 168 15.60 -2.33 -1.43
N HIS A 169 15.17 -2.88 -0.30
CA HIS A 169 14.11 -3.87 -0.21
C HIS A 169 13.03 -3.44 0.79
N ILE A 170 11.75 -3.68 0.48
CA ILE A 170 10.64 -3.52 1.43
C ILE A 170 9.80 -4.81 1.45
N ASP A 171 9.67 -5.40 2.64
CA ASP A 171 8.73 -6.48 2.91
C ASP A 171 7.42 -5.92 3.49
N PHE A 172 6.30 -6.32 2.90
CA PHE A 172 4.96 -6.15 3.45
C PHE A 172 4.43 -7.50 3.88
N THR A 173 4.00 -7.60 5.14
CA THR A 173 3.49 -8.86 5.70
C THR A 173 2.26 -8.59 6.54
N ASN A 174 1.19 -9.38 6.35
CA ASN A 174 -0.04 -9.26 7.14
C ASN A 174 -0.61 -7.83 7.15
N VAL A 175 -0.70 -7.20 5.98
CA VAL A 175 -1.28 -5.86 5.82
C VAL A 175 -2.69 -5.97 5.24
N ASN A 176 -3.65 -5.26 5.84
CA ASN A 176 -5.04 -5.18 5.41
C ASN A 176 -5.39 -3.77 4.96
N ILE A 177 -5.67 -3.57 3.66
CA ILE A 177 -6.01 -2.25 3.10
C ILE A 177 -7.31 -2.35 2.31
N GLN A 178 -8.29 -1.52 2.62
CA GLN A 178 -9.58 -1.58 1.92
C GLN A 178 -10.11 -0.19 1.58
N GLY A 179 -10.93 -0.06 0.53
CA GLY A 179 -11.71 1.16 0.29
C GLY A 179 -10.88 2.40 -0.06
N PHE A 180 -9.65 2.24 -0.58
CA PHE A 180 -8.84 3.38 -1.00
C PHE A 180 -9.26 3.92 -2.37
N ALA A 181 -9.35 5.24 -2.50
CA ALA A 181 -9.76 5.92 -3.73
C ALA A 181 -8.73 5.80 -4.88
N ASP A 182 -7.54 5.31 -4.59
CA ASP A 182 -6.48 5.03 -5.55
C ASP A 182 -5.90 3.62 -5.36
N ASN A 183 -4.60 3.48 -5.09
CA ASN A 183 -3.98 2.16 -4.88
C ASN A 183 -3.97 1.77 -3.40
N ALA A 184 -3.97 0.47 -3.10
CA ALA A 184 -3.52 -0.01 -1.80
C ALA A 184 -1.99 0.14 -1.70
N ILE A 185 -1.23 -0.65 -2.47
CA ILE A 185 0.25 -0.51 -2.52
C ILE A 185 0.67 -0.02 -3.90
N TYR A 186 1.09 1.25 -3.99
CA TYR A 186 1.77 1.83 -5.15
C TYR A 186 3.27 1.63 -5.03
N GLY A 187 3.73 0.44 -5.40
CA GLY A 187 5.13 0.00 -5.39
C GLY A 187 5.87 0.09 -6.73
N SER A 188 5.27 0.65 -7.78
CA SER A 188 5.81 0.57 -9.14
C SER A 188 6.68 1.77 -9.56
N ALA A 189 6.63 2.87 -8.83
CA ALA A 189 7.44 4.05 -9.10
C ALA A 189 8.98 3.81 -9.10
N PRO A 190 9.55 2.91 -8.27
CA PRO A 190 10.98 2.57 -8.28
C PRO A 190 11.49 2.05 -9.63
N GLY A 191 10.62 1.48 -10.48
CA GLY A 191 10.96 1.04 -11.83
C GLY A 191 11.49 2.16 -12.74
N ASN A 192 11.18 3.42 -12.44
CA ASN A 192 11.67 4.56 -13.22
C ASN A 192 13.07 5.03 -12.83
N LYS A 193 13.58 4.63 -11.64
CA LYS A 193 14.84 5.19 -11.13
C LYS A 193 15.57 4.26 -10.16
N GLY A 194 15.03 4.07 -8.96
CA GLY A 194 15.76 3.46 -7.85
C GLY A 194 15.97 1.96 -7.98
N GLY A 195 15.06 1.26 -8.64
CA GLY A 195 15.20 -0.17 -8.92
C GLY A 195 15.04 -1.10 -7.70
N GLY A 196 14.65 -0.57 -6.53
CA GLY A 196 14.40 -1.35 -5.33
C GLY A 196 13.27 -2.36 -5.50
N THR A 197 13.24 -3.36 -4.62
CA THR A 197 12.34 -4.52 -4.71
C THR A 197 11.30 -4.49 -3.59
N ILE A 198 10.11 -4.99 -3.90
CA ILE A 198 8.99 -5.03 -2.95
C ILE A 198 8.42 -6.44 -2.92
N HIS A 199 8.35 -7.03 -1.73
CA HIS A 199 7.67 -8.31 -1.50
C HIS A 199 6.40 -8.05 -0.68
N ILE A 200 5.29 -8.60 -1.15
CA ILE A 200 3.98 -8.53 -0.48
C ILE A 200 3.61 -9.95 -0.15
N ASP A 201 3.58 -10.30 1.13
CA ASP A 201 3.22 -11.63 1.60
C ASP A 201 2.03 -11.60 2.56
N SER A 202 1.11 -12.54 2.42
CA SER A 202 -0.01 -12.71 3.35
C SER A 202 -0.83 -11.42 3.56
N CYS A 203 -0.95 -10.57 2.53
CA CYS A 203 -1.69 -9.31 2.63
C CYS A 203 -3.11 -9.45 2.07
N PHE A 204 -4.03 -8.61 2.55
CA PHE A 204 -5.38 -8.49 2.02
C PHE A 204 -5.60 -7.08 1.50
N ALA A 205 -6.10 -6.97 0.27
CA ALA A 205 -6.51 -5.70 -0.28
C ALA A 205 -7.90 -5.81 -0.90
N ALA A 206 -8.81 -4.91 -0.54
CA ALA A 206 -10.17 -4.92 -1.09
C ALA A 206 -10.65 -3.56 -1.59
N ASN A 207 -11.48 -3.57 -2.63
CA ASN A 207 -12.24 -2.40 -3.06
C ASN A 207 -11.38 -1.11 -3.21
N CYS A 208 -10.16 -1.24 -3.75
CA CYS A 208 -9.32 -0.10 -4.11
C CYS A 208 -9.62 0.32 -5.56
N TYR A 209 -9.72 1.62 -5.83
CA TYR A 209 -10.31 2.09 -7.10
C TYR A 209 -9.37 2.03 -8.30
N VAL A 210 -8.03 2.07 -8.11
CA VAL A 210 -7.05 2.02 -9.20
C VAL A 210 -6.37 0.67 -9.31
N SER A 211 -5.75 0.20 -8.22
CA SER A 211 -5.13 -1.12 -8.15
C SER A 211 -4.91 -1.54 -6.70
N HIS A 212 -5.02 -2.82 -6.42
CA HIS A 212 -4.72 -3.35 -5.09
C HIS A 212 -3.20 -3.43 -4.90
N PHE A 213 -2.52 -4.19 -5.76
CA PHE A 213 -1.06 -4.27 -5.73
C PHE A 213 -0.46 -3.81 -7.05
N ARG A 214 0.24 -2.68 -7.04
CA ARG A 214 0.89 -2.12 -8.22
C ARG A 214 2.39 -2.15 -8.05
N LEU A 215 3.07 -3.02 -8.78
CA LEU A 215 4.51 -3.30 -8.62
C LEU A 215 5.30 -3.05 -9.89
N ALA A 216 6.61 -2.92 -9.76
CA ALA A 216 7.59 -2.94 -10.83
C ALA A 216 8.87 -3.59 -10.28
N THR A 217 9.94 -3.56 -11.09
CA THR A 217 11.30 -4.05 -10.81
C THR A 217 11.42 -5.57 -10.74
N ALA A 218 12.53 -6.07 -11.29
CA ALA A 218 12.80 -7.51 -11.28
C ALA A 218 13.08 -7.96 -9.84
N GLY A 219 12.42 -9.05 -9.42
CA GLY A 219 12.54 -9.60 -8.08
C GLY A 219 11.49 -9.09 -7.09
N SER A 220 10.58 -8.22 -7.51
CA SER A 220 9.37 -7.91 -6.74
C SER A 220 8.33 -9.02 -6.89
N LYS A 221 7.55 -9.28 -5.83
CA LYS A 221 6.55 -10.36 -5.82
C LYS A 221 5.36 -10.12 -4.92
N VAL A 222 4.28 -10.85 -5.21
CA VAL A 222 3.09 -10.98 -4.37
C VAL A 222 2.88 -12.46 -4.05
N THR A 223 2.86 -12.82 -2.78
CA THR A 223 2.73 -14.20 -2.32
C THR A 223 1.64 -14.35 -1.27
N ASN A 224 0.92 -15.48 -1.29
CA ASN A 224 -0.07 -15.85 -0.25
C ASN A 224 -1.11 -14.77 0.08
N SER A 225 -1.36 -13.85 -0.86
CA SER A 225 -2.13 -12.65 -0.64
C SER A 225 -3.46 -12.73 -1.37
N SER A 226 -4.43 -11.95 -0.92
CA SER A 226 -5.76 -11.94 -1.52
C SER A 226 -6.23 -10.55 -1.90
N VAL A 227 -6.93 -10.51 -3.03
CA VAL A 227 -7.63 -9.34 -3.53
C VAL A 227 -9.11 -9.65 -3.61
N TYR A 228 -9.94 -8.72 -3.17
CA TYR A 228 -11.40 -8.80 -3.28
C TYR A 228 -11.97 -7.51 -3.88
N VAL A 229 -12.79 -7.64 -4.92
CA VAL A 229 -13.57 -6.52 -5.47
C VAL A 229 -15.03 -6.91 -5.58
N ASP A 230 -15.87 -6.26 -4.77
CA ASP A 230 -17.31 -6.51 -4.77
C ASP A 230 -18.06 -5.79 -5.90
N ASN A 231 -19.40 -5.88 -5.90
CA ASN A 231 -20.25 -5.28 -6.91
C ASN A 231 -20.67 -3.81 -6.61
N GLU A 232 -20.04 -3.14 -5.65
CA GLU A 232 -20.42 -1.78 -5.20
C GLU A 232 -19.78 -0.65 -6.05
N GLY A 233 -19.37 -0.96 -7.28
CA GLY A 233 -18.92 0.05 -8.26
C GLY A 233 -17.42 0.32 -8.25
N TYR A 234 -16.62 -0.50 -7.56
CA TYR A 234 -15.16 -0.48 -7.67
C TYR A 234 -14.69 -1.09 -9.00
N ALA A 235 -13.64 -0.52 -9.57
CA ALA A 235 -13.07 -0.95 -10.86
C ALA A 235 -11.54 -0.96 -10.85
N GLY A 236 -10.94 -1.25 -9.70
CA GLY A 236 -9.49 -1.38 -9.57
C GLY A 236 -8.97 -2.68 -10.17
N ARG A 237 -7.72 -2.65 -10.65
CA ARG A 237 -6.97 -3.86 -11.04
C ARG A 237 -6.66 -4.70 -9.81
N GLY A 238 -6.58 -6.02 -9.97
CA GLY A 238 -6.03 -6.88 -8.92
C GLY A 238 -4.55 -6.58 -8.71
N ILE A 239 -3.70 -7.14 -9.57
CA ILE A 239 -2.27 -6.87 -9.60
C ILE A 239 -1.94 -6.13 -10.89
N TRP A 240 -1.36 -4.94 -10.76
CA TRP A 240 -0.84 -4.18 -11.89
C TRP A 240 0.69 -4.25 -11.92
N ALA A 241 1.21 -5.13 -12.77
CA ALA A 241 2.62 -5.28 -13.01
C ALA A 241 3.10 -4.24 -14.02
N TRP A 242 4.01 -3.36 -13.60
CA TRP A 242 4.61 -2.36 -14.45
C TRP A 242 6.02 -2.76 -14.89
N SER A 243 6.54 -2.01 -15.86
CA SER A 243 7.91 -2.14 -16.34
C SER A 243 8.88 -1.38 -15.42
N PRO A 244 10.15 -1.79 -15.31
CA PRO A 244 10.78 -2.96 -15.92
C PRO A 244 10.74 -4.19 -15.01
N GLY A 245 11.11 -5.33 -15.57
CA GLY A 245 11.44 -6.54 -14.81
C GLY A 245 10.42 -7.66 -14.94
N THR A 246 10.57 -8.65 -14.07
CA THR A 246 9.65 -9.77 -13.92
C THR A 246 9.05 -9.70 -12.54
N ILE A 247 7.72 -9.78 -12.47
CA ILE A 247 6.94 -9.84 -11.24
C ILE A 247 6.48 -11.28 -11.01
N GLU A 248 6.69 -11.79 -9.81
CA GLU A 248 6.20 -13.13 -9.42
C GLU A 248 4.91 -12.99 -8.62
N VAL A 249 3.92 -13.81 -8.92
CA VAL A 249 2.66 -13.91 -8.19
C VAL A 249 2.42 -15.37 -7.84
N GLU A 250 2.35 -15.70 -6.56
CA GLU A 250 2.26 -17.08 -6.10
C GLU A 250 1.27 -17.28 -4.95
N GLY A 251 0.48 -18.36 -4.98
CA GLY A 251 -0.40 -18.71 -3.86
C GLY A 251 -1.51 -17.68 -3.59
N CYS A 252 -1.91 -16.88 -4.59
CA CYS A 252 -2.82 -15.76 -4.40
C CYS A 252 -4.27 -16.11 -4.75
N GLN A 253 -5.21 -15.34 -4.19
CA GLN A 253 -6.66 -15.44 -4.45
C GLN A 253 -7.20 -14.08 -4.89
N ILE A 254 -7.50 -13.91 -6.18
CA ILE A 254 -7.86 -12.62 -6.79
C ILE A 254 -9.32 -12.67 -7.25
N GLU A 255 -10.25 -12.47 -6.32
CA GLU A 255 -11.69 -12.46 -6.58
C GLU A 255 -12.15 -11.05 -6.97
N MET A 256 -12.77 -10.91 -8.14
CA MET A 256 -13.10 -9.60 -8.69
C MET A 256 -14.46 -9.59 -9.40
N ASN A 257 -15.06 -8.42 -9.49
CA ASN A 257 -16.37 -8.20 -10.11
C ASN A 257 -16.38 -8.11 -11.66
N GLY A 258 -15.24 -8.36 -12.32
CA GLY A 258 -15.11 -8.25 -13.79
C GLY A 258 -15.11 -6.84 -14.38
N ASN A 259 -15.18 -5.76 -13.58
CA ASN A 259 -15.12 -4.38 -14.09
C ASN A 259 -13.70 -3.95 -14.47
N HIS A 260 -12.69 -4.72 -14.07
CA HIS A 260 -11.29 -4.57 -14.46
C HIS A 260 -10.60 -5.94 -14.46
N THR A 261 -9.35 -5.95 -14.89
CA THR A 261 -8.44 -7.10 -14.97
C THR A 261 -7.86 -7.55 -13.63
N ALA A 262 -7.73 -8.88 -13.48
CA ALA A 262 -7.09 -9.48 -12.32
C ALA A 262 -5.58 -9.32 -12.36
N ILE A 263 -4.98 -9.58 -13.52
CA ILE A 263 -3.57 -9.27 -13.79
C ILE A 263 -3.50 -8.30 -14.97
N ASP A 264 -2.88 -7.15 -14.75
CA ASP A 264 -2.61 -6.15 -15.79
C ASP A 264 -1.08 -6.04 -15.96
N ALA A 265 -0.56 -6.46 -17.11
CA ALA A 265 0.87 -6.53 -17.37
C ALA A 265 1.30 -5.47 -18.39
N GLY A 266 2.14 -4.54 -17.93
CA GLY A 266 2.70 -3.46 -18.72
C GLY A 266 1.80 -2.22 -18.77
N ALA A 267 2.40 -1.08 -19.10
CA ALA A 267 1.65 0.16 -19.31
C ALA A 267 2.53 1.20 -19.99
N ASN A 268 1.89 2.24 -20.58
CA ASN A 268 2.58 3.36 -21.25
C ASN A 268 3.56 2.93 -22.34
N GLY A 269 3.23 1.90 -23.10
CA GLY A 269 4.08 1.39 -24.18
C GLY A 269 5.33 0.65 -23.69
N GLN A 270 5.41 0.28 -22.41
CA GLN A 270 6.48 -0.52 -21.84
C GLN A 270 5.93 -1.86 -21.35
N GLY A 271 6.50 -2.95 -21.87
CA GLY A 271 6.15 -4.32 -21.47
C GLY A 271 6.83 -4.75 -20.18
N THR A 272 6.25 -5.76 -19.54
CA THR A 272 6.77 -6.44 -18.35
C THR A 272 6.51 -7.94 -18.45
N ASN A 273 7.21 -8.75 -17.65
CA ASN A 273 6.89 -10.17 -17.54
C ASN A 273 6.25 -10.45 -16.19
N VAL A 274 5.26 -11.34 -16.17
CA VAL A 274 4.64 -11.84 -14.96
C VAL A 274 4.68 -13.35 -14.97
N VAL A 275 5.07 -13.96 -13.85
CA VAL A 275 4.95 -15.40 -13.63
C VAL A 275 3.89 -15.60 -12.56
N LEU A 276 2.78 -16.24 -12.92
CA LEU A 276 1.70 -16.63 -12.03
C LEU A 276 1.83 -18.12 -11.70
N ARG A 277 1.89 -18.46 -10.42
CA ARG A 277 1.99 -19.85 -9.94
C ARG A 277 0.96 -20.10 -8.85
N ASP A 278 0.31 -21.26 -8.88
CA ASP A 278 -0.60 -21.72 -7.82
C ASP A 278 -1.57 -20.60 -7.34
N THR A 279 -2.10 -19.82 -8.27
CA THR A 279 -2.87 -18.61 -8.01
C THR A 279 -4.21 -18.70 -8.73
N ASP A 280 -5.30 -18.42 -8.03
CA ASP A 280 -6.61 -18.30 -8.65
C ASP A 280 -6.97 -16.83 -8.89
N TYR A 281 -7.58 -16.56 -10.03
CA TYR A 281 -8.06 -15.22 -10.39
C TYR A 281 -9.43 -15.27 -11.06
N ASP A 282 -10.24 -14.23 -10.88
CA ASP A 282 -11.60 -14.25 -11.40
C ASP A 282 -11.63 -14.36 -12.94
N GLU A 283 -12.43 -15.31 -13.46
CA GLU A 283 -12.54 -15.55 -14.90
C GLU A 283 -13.04 -14.31 -15.65
N GLN A 284 -13.99 -13.55 -15.09
CA GLN A 284 -14.54 -12.38 -15.78
C GLN A 284 -13.54 -11.22 -15.82
N ALA A 285 -12.73 -11.07 -14.78
CA ALA A 285 -11.66 -10.09 -14.74
C ALA A 285 -10.52 -10.45 -15.70
N GLY A 286 -10.07 -11.70 -15.69
CA GLY A 286 -9.08 -12.21 -16.64
C GLY A 286 -7.70 -11.52 -16.57
N ILE A 287 -6.91 -11.70 -17.63
CA ILE A 287 -5.54 -11.20 -17.76
C ILE A 287 -5.42 -10.25 -18.97
N ALA A 288 -4.72 -9.13 -18.79
CA ALA A 288 -4.36 -8.21 -19.86
C ALA A 288 -2.84 -8.09 -20.04
N GLU A 289 -2.40 -8.19 -21.29
CA GLU A 289 -1.01 -8.07 -21.71
C GLU A 289 -0.82 -6.89 -22.66
N HIS A 290 -0.08 -5.87 -22.22
CA HIS A 290 0.15 -4.64 -22.96
C HIS A 290 1.60 -4.52 -23.43
N ALA A 291 1.82 -3.84 -24.56
CA ALA A 291 3.16 -3.43 -25.00
C ALA A 291 4.21 -4.55 -25.07
N GLY A 292 3.80 -5.76 -25.47
CA GLY A 292 4.67 -6.93 -25.55
C GLY A 292 4.96 -7.61 -24.21
N SER A 293 4.20 -7.29 -23.16
CA SER A 293 4.22 -8.02 -21.89
C SER A 293 3.88 -9.49 -22.08
N THR A 294 4.32 -10.31 -21.13
CA THR A 294 3.97 -11.72 -21.05
C THR A 294 3.47 -12.08 -19.65
N VAL A 295 2.45 -12.94 -19.58
CA VAL A 295 2.01 -13.61 -18.35
C VAL A 295 2.13 -15.12 -18.53
N GLU A 296 3.07 -15.73 -17.82
CA GLU A 296 3.27 -17.17 -17.76
C GLU A 296 2.41 -17.76 -16.64
N LEU A 297 1.65 -18.81 -16.94
CA LEU A 297 0.84 -19.53 -15.95
C LEU A 297 1.50 -20.87 -15.64
N GLU A 298 1.80 -21.09 -14.38
CA GLU A 298 2.46 -22.29 -13.85
C GLU A 298 1.64 -22.92 -12.72
N GLY A 299 1.98 -24.16 -12.37
CA GLY A 299 1.39 -24.85 -11.23
C GLY A 299 -0.12 -25.07 -11.38
N ASP A 300 -0.83 -25.02 -10.25
CA ASP A 300 -2.29 -25.16 -10.16
C ASP A 300 -3.00 -23.81 -10.25
N THR A 301 -2.63 -23.00 -11.25
CA THR A 301 -3.27 -21.70 -11.52
C THR A 301 -4.66 -21.91 -12.15
N GLY A 302 -5.71 -21.43 -11.48
CA GLY A 302 -7.10 -21.58 -11.89
C GLY A 302 -7.87 -20.25 -11.99
N THR A 303 -9.19 -20.37 -12.17
CA THR A 303 -10.08 -19.21 -12.35
C THR A 303 -11.29 -19.18 -11.41
N ALA A 304 -11.18 -19.87 -10.27
CA ALA A 304 -12.24 -19.97 -9.27
C ALA A 304 -11.72 -19.47 -7.90
N PRO A 305 -11.35 -18.19 -7.80
CA PRO A 305 -10.78 -17.65 -6.58
C PRO A 305 -11.80 -17.66 -5.43
N GLU A 306 -11.30 -17.83 -4.22
CA GLU A 306 -12.01 -17.61 -2.97
C GLU A 306 -11.23 -16.57 -2.17
N ALA A 307 -11.62 -15.29 -2.25
CA ALA A 307 -10.90 -14.27 -1.50
C ALA A 307 -11.10 -14.46 0.00
N VAL A 308 -9.97 -14.56 0.70
CA VAL A 308 -9.92 -14.73 2.15
C VAL A 308 -8.89 -13.77 2.71
N ILE A 309 -9.20 -13.18 3.86
CA ILE A 309 -8.19 -12.46 4.63
C ILE A 309 -7.16 -13.52 5.10
N PRO A 310 -5.87 -13.41 4.74
CA PRO A 310 -4.86 -14.40 5.12
C PRO A 310 -4.74 -14.54 6.64
N SER A 311 -4.33 -15.72 7.11
CA SER A 311 -4.08 -15.96 8.53
C SER A 311 -3.03 -14.99 9.07
N GLY A 312 -3.27 -14.43 10.26
CA GLY A 312 -2.40 -13.42 10.89
C GLY A 312 -2.63 -11.99 10.39
N THR A 313 -3.47 -11.78 9.38
CA THR A 313 -3.74 -10.43 8.87
C THR A 313 -4.83 -9.76 9.71
N PRO A 314 -4.56 -8.58 10.30
CA PRO A 314 -5.53 -7.92 11.18
C PRO A 314 -6.82 -7.59 10.43
N THR A 315 -7.94 -7.73 11.13
CA THR A 315 -9.28 -7.42 10.64
C THR A 315 -9.89 -6.18 11.27
N SER A 316 -9.19 -5.57 12.23
CA SER A 316 -9.57 -4.29 12.84
C SER A 316 -8.35 -3.45 13.23
N ALA A 317 -8.57 -2.16 13.45
CA ALA A 317 -7.54 -1.23 13.89
C ALA A 317 -7.00 -1.63 15.27
N GLU A 318 -7.87 -1.94 16.23
CA GLU A 318 -7.45 -2.32 17.58
C GLU A 318 -6.66 -3.65 17.59
N GLU A 319 -7.03 -4.64 16.75
CA GLU A 319 -6.28 -5.90 16.59
C GLU A 319 -4.88 -5.67 16.03
N ALA A 320 -4.76 -4.84 14.98
CA ALA A 320 -3.46 -4.45 14.44
C ALA A 320 -2.60 -3.73 15.49
N ALA A 321 -3.17 -2.74 16.18
CA ALA A 321 -2.46 -1.95 17.18
C ALA A 321 -1.97 -2.78 18.37
N ALA A 322 -2.72 -3.80 18.76
CA ALA A 322 -2.36 -4.70 19.86
C ALA A 322 -1.27 -5.71 19.50
N GLY A 323 -1.10 -6.04 18.21
CA GLY A 323 -0.14 -7.06 17.75
C GLY A 323 -0.55 -8.49 18.13
N ASP A 324 -1.85 -8.77 18.20
CA ASP A 324 -2.42 -10.04 18.70
C ASP A 324 -2.54 -11.15 17.62
N ASN A 325 -1.81 -11.05 16.50
CA ASN A 325 -1.98 -11.88 15.30
C ASN A 325 -0.91 -12.96 15.07
#